data_AF-A0A538IC70-F1
#
_entry.id   AF-A0A538IC70-F1
#
_cell.length_a   1.000
_cell.length_b   1.000
_cell.length_c   1.000
_cell.angle_alpha   90.00
_cell.angle_beta   90.00
_cell.angle_gamma   90.00
#
_symmetry.space_group_name_H-M   'P 1'
#
loop_
_entity.id
_entity.type
_entity.pdbx_description
1 polymer ?
#
loop_
_entity_poly.entity_id
_entity_poly.type
_entity_poly.pdbx_seq_one_letter_code
_entity_poly.pdbx_strand_id
1 'polypeptide(L)'
;MRPRALATLLVIGPLAAAPAGALAGPDPENLPWPELLPPAPVPTSVQPHPVPHCRRVGIHCMDDLLSRLRIQWRALDRRCDHRALFSLAYLRITKGLRDDLARPHPRFFRYRDWMIDVIVDFSNRYFATLRDYARGRPVPESWRIAYDEDMHGDTSGGQDVLLASNAHTQHDLPYIYADMGMRTRRGASRKHDHDGVNEVNNRVFDGLESYYAAHYDQQFTWIHMTSPLDHIGTLEMVKGWREGAWRNAERLMNARSASERRQVEQSIDVTANVWADMIRSGAVPGYRAQRDAYCRSKHRHP
;
A
#
# COMPACT_ATOMS: atom_id res chain seq x y z
N MET A 1 10.93 -44.86 41.97
CA MET A 1 10.97 -43.71 41.06
C MET A 1 11.10 -44.21 39.62
N ARG A 2 10.02 -44.13 38.84
CA ARG A 2 9.97 -44.29 37.38
C ARG A 2 8.82 -43.40 36.88
N PRO A 3 9.01 -42.52 35.88
CA PRO A 3 7.99 -41.55 35.52
C PRO A 3 6.90 -42.21 34.66
N ARG A 4 5.64 -41.88 34.95
CA ARG A 4 4.47 -42.21 34.13
C ARG A 4 4.28 -41.09 33.10
N ALA A 5 4.43 -41.41 31.82
CA ALA A 5 4.06 -40.52 30.72
C ALA A 5 2.54 -40.58 30.51
N LEU A 6 1.83 -39.45 30.67
CA LEU A 6 0.45 -39.29 30.22
C LEU A 6 0.47 -38.96 28.73
N ALA A 7 -0.16 -39.80 27.92
CA ALA A 7 -0.49 -39.49 26.53
C ALA A 7 -1.89 -38.83 26.50
N THR A 8 -1.96 -37.56 26.13
CA THR A 8 -3.21 -36.83 25.91
C THR A 8 -3.65 -37.05 24.46
N LEU A 9 -4.74 -37.80 24.26
CA LEU A 9 -5.41 -37.96 22.98
C LEU A 9 -6.25 -36.70 22.69
N LEU A 10 -5.87 -35.93 21.68
CA LEU A 10 -6.68 -34.86 21.11
C LEU A 10 -7.72 -35.47 20.15
N VAL A 11 -9.00 -35.35 20.48
CA VAL A 11 -10.11 -35.72 19.59
C VAL A 11 -10.39 -34.56 18.64
N ILE A 12 -10.11 -34.74 17.35
CA ILE A 12 -10.50 -33.82 16.28
C ILE A 12 -11.86 -34.28 15.74
N GLY A 13 -12.91 -33.49 15.99
CA GLY A 13 -14.24 -33.70 15.40
C GLY A 13 -14.30 -33.18 13.95
N PRO A 14 -15.10 -33.79 13.06
CA PRO A 14 -15.12 -33.43 11.66
C PRO A 14 -15.92 -32.13 11.44
N LEU A 15 -15.32 -31.15 10.74
CA LEU A 15 -16.04 -30.01 10.19
C LEU A 15 -16.93 -30.49 9.03
N ALA A 16 -18.23 -30.26 9.16
CA ALA A 16 -19.21 -30.47 8.10
C ALA A 16 -18.93 -29.50 6.93
N ALA A 17 -18.78 -30.05 5.73
CA ALA A 17 -18.60 -29.27 4.49
C ALA A 17 -19.92 -28.57 4.12
N ALA A 18 -19.87 -27.23 4.01
CA ALA A 18 -20.91 -26.44 3.37
C ALA A 18 -20.82 -26.58 1.83
N PRO A 19 -21.93 -26.46 1.08
CA PRO A 19 -21.90 -26.63 -0.37
C PRO A 19 -21.15 -25.46 -1.02
N ALA A 20 -20.11 -25.79 -1.79
CA ALA A 20 -19.33 -24.84 -2.57
C ALA A 20 -20.17 -24.32 -3.74
N GLY A 21 -20.81 -23.16 -3.55
CA GLY A 21 -21.21 -22.30 -4.65
C GLY A 21 -19.95 -21.72 -5.31
N ALA A 22 -19.90 -21.75 -6.64
CA ALA A 22 -18.75 -21.38 -7.45
C ALA A 22 -18.20 -19.97 -7.14
N LEU A 23 -17.21 -19.90 -6.25
CA LEU A 23 -16.22 -18.84 -6.23
C LEU A 23 -15.03 -19.38 -7.05
N ALA A 24 -14.54 -18.59 -8.00
CA ALA A 24 -13.22 -18.84 -8.58
C ALA A 24 -12.26 -19.07 -7.41
N GLY A 25 -11.55 -20.21 -7.42
CA GLY A 25 -10.69 -20.59 -6.29
C GLY A 25 -9.72 -19.46 -5.91
N PRO A 26 -9.40 -19.28 -4.62
CA PRO A 26 -8.46 -18.25 -4.21
C PRO A 26 -7.12 -18.47 -4.91
N ASP A 27 -6.55 -17.39 -5.42
CA ASP A 27 -5.15 -17.36 -5.82
C ASP A 27 -4.31 -17.79 -4.60
N PRO A 28 -3.50 -18.86 -4.69
CA PRO A 28 -2.72 -19.34 -3.55
C PRO A 28 -1.77 -18.28 -2.98
N GLU A 29 -1.48 -17.22 -3.75
CA GLU A 29 -0.62 -16.09 -3.35
C GLU A 29 -1.44 -14.88 -2.83
N ASN A 30 -2.78 -14.92 -2.90
CA ASN A 30 -3.67 -13.89 -2.37
C ASN A 30 -4.75 -14.45 -1.43
N LEU A 31 -4.39 -14.78 -0.19
CA LEU A 31 -5.37 -15.29 0.76
C LEU A 31 -6.43 -14.22 1.14
N PRO A 32 -7.75 -14.49 1.02
CA PRO A 32 -8.81 -13.50 1.25
C PRO A 32 -9.15 -13.31 2.74
N TRP A 33 -8.19 -13.50 3.65
CA TRP A 33 -8.43 -13.41 5.09
C TRP A 33 -8.98 -12.06 5.58
N PRO A 34 -8.68 -10.89 4.97
CA PRO A 34 -9.27 -9.62 5.43
C PRO A 34 -10.79 -9.60 5.29
N GLU A 35 -11.34 -10.31 4.31
CA GLU A 35 -12.78 -10.42 4.06
C GLU A 35 -13.50 -11.23 5.16
N LEU A 36 -12.76 -12.06 5.90
CA LEU A 36 -13.27 -12.91 6.96
C LEU A 36 -13.39 -12.19 8.31
N LEU A 37 -12.83 -10.98 8.44
CA LEU A 37 -12.83 -10.23 9.69
C LEU A 37 -14.15 -9.47 9.90
N PRO A 38 -14.72 -9.47 11.12
CA PRO A 38 -15.98 -8.81 11.38
C PRO A 38 -15.89 -7.30 11.10
N PRO A 39 -16.92 -6.69 10.48
CA PRO A 39 -16.92 -5.25 10.23
C PRO A 39 -17.14 -4.48 11.54
N ALA A 40 -16.48 -3.33 11.69
CA ALA A 40 -16.89 -2.38 12.73
C ALA A 40 -18.05 -1.50 12.19
N PRO A 41 -19.06 -1.17 13.01
CA PRO A 41 -20.01 -0.14 12.64
C PRO A 41 -19.28 1.21 12.56
N VAL A 42 -19.52 1.97 11.50
CA VAL A 42 -19.05 3.35 11.33
C VAL A 42 -20.21 4.21 10.82
N PRO A 43 -20.21 5.54 11.08
CA PRO A 43 -21.25 6.43 10.61
C PRO A 43 -21.48 6.36 9.09
N THR A 44 -22.74 6.47 8.67
CA THR A 44 -23.14 6.56 7.25
C THR A 44 -23.28 8.01 6.76
N SER A 45 -23.09 8.99 7.65
CA SER A 45 -23.20 10.42 7.35
C SER A 45 -22.04 10.93 6.49
N VAL A 46 -20.84 10.35 6.63
CA VAL A 46 -19.67 10.70 5.80
C VAL A 46 -19.77 10.01 4.45
N GLN A 47 -19.65 10.78 3.38
CA GLN A 47 -19.80 10.33 1.99
C GLN A 47 -18.74 11.01 1.12
N PRO A 48 -18.34 10.39 -0.01
CA PRO A 48 -17.31 10.95 -0.86
C PRO A 48 -17.71 12.33 -1.38
N HIS A 49 -16.71 13.18 -1.56
CA HIS A 49 -16.86 14.54 -2.03
C HIS A 49 -15.79 14.89 -3.07
N PRO A 50 -16.02 15.93 -3.88
CA PRO A 50 -15.02 16.43 -4.82
C PRO A 50 -13.68 16.74 -4.15
N VAL A 51 -12.59 16.47 -4.86
CA VAL A 51 -11.21 16.72 -4.40
C VAL A 51 -10.41 17.54 -5.40
N PRO A 52 -9.27 18.13 -5.00
CA PRO A 52 -8.35 18.74 -5.95
C PRO A 52 -8.02 17.76 -7.09
N HIS A 53 -7.93 18.26 -8.32
CA HIS A 53 -7.69 17.44 -9.51
C HIS A 53 -8.78 16.39 -9.85
N CYS A 54 -9.91 16.35 -9.14
CA CYS A 54 -11.10 15.61 -9.54
C CYS A 54 -12.37 16.25 -8.95
N ARG A 55 -12.77 17.40 -9.51
CA ARG A 55 -13.97 18.13 -9.05
C ARG A 55 -15.27 17.43 -9.44
N ARG A 56 -15.23 16.65 -10.52
CA ARG A 56 -16.33 15.81 -11.00
C ARG A 56 -15.76 14.42 -11.21
N VAL A 57 -16.21 13.48 -10.41
CA VAL A 57 -15.72 12.10 -10.45
C VAL A 57 -15.94 11.46 -11.83
N GLY A 58 -14.92 10.75 -12.31
CA GLY A 58 -14.96 10.03 -13.56
C GLY A 58 -13.58 9.50 -13.97
N ILE A 59 -13.56 8.61 -14.96
CA ILE A 59 -12.31 7.93 -15.35
C ILE A 59 -11.21 8.90 -15.83
N HIS A 60 -11.59 10.06 -16.37
CA HIS A 60 -10.66 11.12 -16.77
C HIS A 60 -9.78 11.60 -15.61
N CYS A 61 -10.27 11.56 -14.36
CA CYS A 61 -9.45 11.90 -13.20
C CYS A 61 -8.27 10.92 -13.02
N MET A 62 -8.50 9.64 -13.32
CA MET A 62 -7.45 8.62 -13.29
C MET A 62 -6.46 8.81 -14.45
N ASP A 63 -6.94 9.19 -15.63
CA ASP A 63 -6.09 9.48 -16.79
C ASP A 63 -5.16 10.68 -16.52
N ASP A 64 -5.69 11.75 -15.92
CA ASP A 64 -4.93 12.93 -15.49
C ASP A 64 -3.89 12.58 -14.42
N LEU A 65 -4.30 11.78 -13.43
CA LEU A 65 -3.40 11.27 -12.40
C LEU A 65 -2.25 10.44 -13.00
N LEU A 66 -2.54 9.51 -13.91
CA LEU A 66 -1.54 8.71 -14.61
C LEU A 66 -0.58 9.58 -15.42
N SER A 67 -1.06 10.67 -16.03
CA SER A 67 -0.21 11.64 -16.71
C SER A 67 0.79 12.27 -15.74
N ARG A 68 0.33 12.74 -14.58
CA ARG A 68 1.18 13.35 -13.54
C ARG A 68 2.20 12.37 -12.97
N LEU A 69 1.79 11.16 -12.63
CA LEU A 69 2.68 10.10 -12.13
C LEU A 69 3.74 9.73 -13.17
N ARG A 70 3.37 9.63 -14.46
CA ARG A 70 4.32 9.35 -15.54
C ARG A 70 5.34 10.47 -15.73
N ILE A 71 4.91 11.73 -15.63
CA ILE A 71 5.82 12.89 -15.72
C ILE A 71 6.81 12.86 -14.56
N GLN A 72 6.33 12.61 -13.34
CA GLN A 72 7.18 12.51 -12.15
C GLN A 72 8.18 11.36 -12.27
N TRP A 73 7.71 10.14 -12.54
CA TRP A 73 8.57 8.98 -12.68
C TRP A 73 9.65 9.20 -13.74
N ARG A 74 9.30 9.67 -14.94
CA ARG A 74 10.29 9.95 -16.00
C ARG A 74 11.33 10.99 -15.61
N ALA A 75 10.98 11.96 -14.76
CA ALA A 75 11.93 12.96 -14.29
C ALA A 75 12.92 12.38 -13.27
N LEU A 76 12.44 11.52 -12.38
CA LEU A 76 13.23 10.81 -11.37
C LEU A 76 14.14 9.74 -12.01
N ASP A 77 13.55 8.95 -12.90
CA ASP A 77 14.20 7.87 -13.66
C ASP A 77 15.45 8.35 -14.41
N ARG A 78 15.32 9.43 -15.21
CA ARG A 78 16.45 10.02 -15.94
C ARG A 78 17.62 10.48 -15.05
N ARG A 79 17.39 10.66 -13.76
CA ARG A 79 18.38 11.13 -12.79
C ARG A 79 18.92 10.00 -11.92
N CYS A 80 18.43 8.77 -12.09
CA CYS A 80 18.67 7.67 -11.15
C CYS A 80 18.32 8.07 -9.70
N ASP A 81 17.25 8.86 -9.55
CA ASP A 81 16.75 9.27 -8.25
C ASP A 81 16.07 8.07 -7.58
N HIS A 82 16.40 7.78 -6.32
CA HIS A 82 15.94 6.56 -5.63
C HIS A 82 14.41 6.50 -5.51
N ARG A 83 13.76 7.67 -5.44
CA ARG A 83 12.29 7.81 -5.51
C ARG A 83 11.68 7.28 -6.80
N ALA A 84 12.46 7.08 -7.87
CA ALA A 84 11.98 6.54 -9.13
C ALA A 84 11.36 5.15 -8.95
N LEU A 85 11.87 4.32 -8.03
CA LEU A 85 11.35 2.98 -7.80
C LEU A 85 9.92 3.04 -7.26
N PHE A 86 9.68 3.71 -6.12
CA PHE A 86 8.32 3.85 -5.61
C PHE A 86 7.39 4.58 -6.60
N SER A 87 7.88 5.62 -7.28
CA SER A 87 7.10 6.34 -8.30
C SER A 87 6.66 5.43 -9.45
N LEU A 88 7.51 4.49 -9.88
CA LEU A 88 7.14 3.49 -10.89
C LEU A 88 6.13 2.47 -10.36
N ALA A 89 6.35 1.95 -9.14
CA ALA A 89 5.39 1.03 -8.51
C ALA A 89 4.01 1.68 -8.43
N TYR A 90 3.95 2.92 -7.94
CA TYR A 90 2.71 3.66 -7.80
C TYR A 90 2.04 3.92 -9.15
N LEU A 91 2.81 4.33 -10.17
CA LEU A 91 2.30 4.48 -11.54
C LEU A 91 1.68 3.18 -12.08
N ARG A 92 2.34 2.02 -11.89
CA ARG A 92 1.84 0.73 -12.38
C ARG A 92 0.60 0.26 -11.63
N ILE A 93 0.57 0.42 -10.31
CA ILE A 93 -0.60 0.11 -9.47
C ILE A 93 -1.79 0.97 -9.90
N THR A 94 -1.61 2.30 -9.98
CA THR A 94 -2.67 3.22 -10.43
C THR A 94 -3.17 2.87 -11.82
N LYS A 95 -2.27 2.42 -12.72
CA LYS A 95 -2.67 1.98 -14.07
C LYS A 95 -3.55 0.73 -14.00
N GLY A 96 -3.17 -0.28 -13.20
CA GLY A 96 -3.98 -1.48 -13.02
C GLY A 96 -5.38 -1.18 -12.45
N LEU A 97 -5.45 -0.28 -11.47
CA LEU A 97 -6.72 0.19 -10.89
C LEU A 97 -7.57 0.91 -11.94
N ARG A 98 -6.97 1.84 -12.69
CA ARG A 98 -7.63 2.56 -13.79
C ARG A 98 -8.19 1.59 -14.82
N ASP A 99 -7.42 0.58 -15.21
CA ASP A 99 -7.81 -0.38 -16.25
C ASP A 99 -9.01 -1.23 -15.83
N ASP A 100 -9.14 -1.61 -14.54
CA ASP A 100 -10.34 -2.28 -14.05
C ASP A 100 -11.54 -1.33 -13.94
N LEU A 101 -11.33 -0.14 -13.37
CA LEU A 101 -12.38 0.88 -13.20
C LEU A 101 -12.94 1.41 -14.53
N ALA A 102 -12.16 1.34 -15.62
CA ALA A 102 -12.58 1.75 -16.96
C ALA A 102 -13.52 0.73 -17.64
N ARG A 103 -13.64 -0.50 -17.10
CA ARG A 103 -14.52 -1.53 -17.67
C ARG A 103 -15.99 -1.14 -17.49
N PRO A 104 -16.90 -1.54 -18.41
CA PRO A 104 -18.34 -1.43 -18.18
C PRO A 104 -18.80 -2.13 -16.90
N HIS A 105 -18.15 -3.25 -16.57
CA HIS A 105 -18.32 -4.01 -15.35
C HIS A 105 -16.92 -4.29 -14.74
N PRO A 106 -16.45 -3.44 -13.81
CA PRO A 106 -15.19 -3.67 -13.11
C PRO A 106 -15.21 -5.02 -12.39
N ARG A 107 -14.08 -5.73 -12.40
CA ARG A 107 -13.96 -7.05 -11.78
C ARG A 107 -13.86 -6.95 -10.25
N PHE A 108 -13.18 -5.91 -9.76
CA PHE A 108 -12.82 -5.81 -8.34
C PHE A 108 -13.57 -4.70 -7.59
N PHE A 109 -14.18 -3.75 -8.31
CA PHE A 109 -14.76 -2.56 -7.70
C PHE A 109 -16.27 -2.45 -7.95
N ARG A 110 -17.05 -2.42 -6.86
CA ARG A 110 -18.50 -2.22 -6.87
C ARG A 110 -18.88 -0.75 -6.93
N TYR A 111 -18.10 0.11 -6.28
CA TYR A 111 -18.34 1.55 -6.12
C TYR A 111 -17.27 2.34 -6.87
N ARG A 112 -17.31 2.26 -8.21
CA ARG A 112 -16.33 2.88 -9.11
C ARG A 112 -15.99 4.33 -8.74
N ASP A 113 -17.01 5.17 -8.61
CA ASP A 113 -16.79 6.60 -8.39
C ASP A 113 -16.15 6.86 -7.01
N TRP A 114 -16.58 6.14 -5.96
CA TRP A 114 -15.93 6.23 -4.65
C TRP A 114 -14.46 5.82 -4.70
N MET A 115 -14.13 4.74 -5.41
CA MET A 115 -12.74 4.30 -5.54
C MET A 115 -11.89 5.31 -6.31
N ILE A 116 -12.45 5.97 -7.35
CA ILE A 116 -11.75 7.05 -8.06
C ILE A 116 -11.45 8.22 -7.12
N ASP A 117 -12.44 8.68 -6.32
CA ASP A 117 -12.24 9.77 -5.36
C ASP A 117 -11.15 9.40 -4.33
N VAL A 118 -11.20 8.19 -3.77
CA VAL A 118 -10.17 7.66 -2.84
C VAL A 118 -8.79 7.68 -3.49
N ILE A 119 -8.63 7.13 -4.70
CA ILE A 119 -7.33 7.05 -5.35
C ILE A 119 -6.77 8.44 -5.65
N VAL A 120 -7.60 9.36 -6.15
CA VAL A 120 -7.16 10.72 -6.48
C VAL A 120 -6.77 11.48 -5.23
N ASP A 121 -7.56 11.41 -4.16
CA ASP A 121 -7.22 12.13 -2.93
C ASP A 121 -5.99 11.57 -2.23
N PHE A 122 -5.87 10.24 -2.22
CA PHE A 122 -4.67 9.55 -1.77
C PHE A 122 -3.44 10.02 -2.53
N SER A 123 -3.55 10.14 -3.86
CA SER A 123 -2.48 10.66 -4.71
C SER A 123 -2.17 12.12 -4.44
N ASN A 124 -3.19 12.95 -4.23
CA ASN A 124 -3.01 14.37 -3.90
C ASN A 124 -2.20 14.54 -2.62
N ARG A 125 -2.48 13.71 -1.61
CA ARG A 125 -1.72 13.66 -0.37
C ARG A 125 -0.27 13.26 -0.61
N TYR A 126 0.00 12.20 -1.38
CA TYR A 126 1.37 11.82 -1.77
C TYR A 126 2.14 12.98 -2.42
N PHE A 127 1.54 13.65 -3.41
CA PHE A 127 2.18 14.78 -4.06
C PHE A 127 2.35 15.99 -3.12
N ALA A 128 1.45 16.18 -2.14
CA ALA A 128 1.57 17.23 -1.14
C ALA A 128 2.74 16.97 -0.20
N THR A 129 2.85 15.76 0.34
CA THR A 129 3.95 15.37 1.23
C THR A 129 5.31 15.59 0.57
N LEU A 130 5.47 15.20 -0.70
CA LEU A 130 6.72 15.44 -1.43
C LEU A 130 7.05 16.94 -1.59
N ARG A 131 6.04 17.77 -1.89
CA ARG A 131 6.22 19.23 -2.00
C ARG A 131 6.51 19.88 -0.65
N ASP A 132 5.95 19.35 0.42
CA ASP A 132 6.15 19.86 1.78
C ASP A 132 7.58 19.56 2.23
N TYR A 133 8.03 18.30 2.08
CA TYR A 133 9.41 17.90 2.34
C TYR A 133 10.42 18.71 1.53
N ALA A 134 10.22 18.86 0.21
CA ALA A 134 11.13 19.62 -0.66
C ALA A 134 11.22 21.13 -0.30
N ARG A 135 10.25 21.66 0.45
CA ARG A 135 10.24 23.05 0.94
C ARG A 135 10.70 23.16 2.40
N GLY A 136 11.19 22.08 3.00
CA GLY A 136 11.57 22.03 4.41
C GLY A 136 10.39 22.21 5.37
N ARG A 137 9.15 21.96 4.92
CA ARG A 137 7.97 22.00 5.78
C ARG A 137 7.80 20.67 6.50
N PRO A 138 7.19 20.66 7.70
CA PRO A 138 6.93 19.42 8.42
C PRO A 138 6.11 18.44 7.58
N VAL A 139 6.51 17.17 7.61
CA VAL A 139 5.79 16.03 7.05
C VAL A 139 5.68 14.94 8.12
N PRO A 140 4.78 13.97 7.96
CA PRO A 140 4.73 12.81 8.85
C PRO A 140 6.09 12.14 8.97
N GLU A 141 6.45 11.68 10.16
CA GLU A 141 7.78 11.15 10.46
C GLU A 141 8.16 9.95 9.57
N SER A 142 7.23 9.03 9.31
CA SER A 142 7.42 7.92 8.37
C SER A 142 7.78 8.38 6.95
N TRP A 143 7.16 9.47 6.48
CA TRP A 143 7.51 10.10 5.21
C TRP A 143 8.85 10.82 5.26
N ARG A 144 9.18 11.48 6.37
CA ARG A 144 10.49 12.11 6.57
C ARG A 144 11.60 11.06 6.49
N ILE A 145 11.45 9.94 7.19
CA ILE A 145 12.39 8.82 7.15
C ILE A 145 12.54 8.32 5.71
N ALA A 146 11.43 8.02 5.02
CA ALA A 146 11.48 7.54 3.63
C ALA A 146 12.26 8.50 2.71
N TYR A 147 11.97 9.80 2.77
CA TYR A 147 12.67 10.77 1.93
C TYR A 147 14.12 11.03 2.35
N ASP A 148 14.44 10.98 3.65
CA ASP A 148 15.81 11.12 4.12
C ASP A 148 16.68 9.95 3.60
N GLU A 149 16.15 8.72 3.62
CA GLU A 149 16.82 7.54 3.06
C GLU A 149 16.91 7.64 1.52
N ASP A 150 15.83 7.97 0.81
CA ASP A 150 15.86 8.14 -0.65
C ASP A 150 16.91 9.18 -1.12
N MET A 151 17.11 10.23 -0.34
CA MET A 151 17.98 11.36 -0.72
C MET A 151 19.43 11.13 -0.28
N HIS A 152 19.64 10.54 0.90
CA HIS A 152 20.95 10.51 1.57
C HIS A 152 21.35 9.14 2.12
N GLY A 153 20.40 8.20 2.23
CA GLY A 153 20.58 6.90 2.84
C GLY A 153 21.29 5.87 1.96
N ASP A 154 21.65 4.76 2.60
CA ASP A 154 22.30 3.60 1.99
C ASP A 154 21.33 2.41 1.83
N THR A 155 20.03 2.69 1.80
CA THR A 155 18.99 1.70 1.61
C THR A 155 19.10 1.01 0.25
N SER A 156 18.68 -0.25 0.20
CA SER A 156 18.47 -1.00 -1.04
C SER A 156 17.22 -0.51 -1.77
N GLY A 157 17.09 -0.85 -3.06
CA GLY A 157 15.91 -0.47 -3.82
C GLY A 157 14.61 -1.04 -3.25
N GLY A 158 14.65 -2.23 -2.64
CA GLY A 158 13.50 -2.81 -1.95
C GLY A 158 13.09 -1.99 -0.74
N GLN A 159 14.07 -1.57 0.07
CA GLN A 159 13.84 -0.71 1.23
C GLN A 159 13.23 0.63 0.82
N ASP A 160 13.71 1.29 -0.24
CA ASP A 160 13.13 2.55 -0.74
C ASP A 160 11.63 2.39 -1.05
N VAL A 161 11.27 1.33 -1.79
CA VAL A 161 9.87 1.08 -2.16
C VAL A 161 9.03 0.75 -0.93
N LEU A 162 9.54 -0.05 0.00
CA LEU A 162 8.82 -0.42 1.21
C LEU A 162 8.65 0.76 2.18
N LEU A 163 9.64 1.63 2.34
CA LEU A 163 9.56 2.83 3.17
C LEU A 163 8.44 3.76 2.69
N ALA A 164 8.42 4.07 1.39
CA ALA A 164 7.38 4.89 0.81
C ALA A 164 6.01 4.18 0.80
N SER A 165 5.97 2.86 0.55
CA SER A 165 4.73 2.07 0.62
C SER A 165 4.14 2.04 2.02
N ASN A 166 4.99 1.93 3.05
CA ASN A 166 4.62 1.98 4.46
C ASN A 166 4.02 3.35 4.80
N ALA A 167 4.74 4.45 4.53
CA ALA A 167 4.25 5.79 4.82
C ALA A 167 2.94 6.09 4.08
N HIS A 168 2.87 5.74 2.80
CA HIS A 168 1.66 5.95 2.01
C HIS A 168 0.50 5.07 2.49
N THR A 169 0.71 3.78 2.73
CA THR A 169 -0.39 2.88 3.08
C THR A 169 -0.81 3.00 4.53
N GLN A 170 0.13 2.91 5.48
CA GLN A 170 -0.21 2.83 6.90
C GLN A 170 -0.57 4.19 7.50
N HIS A 171 0.10 5.26 7.05
CA HIS A 171 -0.17 6.60 7.56
C HIS A 171 -1.24 7.33 6.76
N ASP A 172 -1.15 7.43 5.44
CA ASP A 172 -2.05 8.31 4.66
C ASP A 172 -3.45 7.71 4.44
N LEU A 173 -3.52 6.42 4.10
CA LEU A 173 -4.76 5.76 3.68
C LEU A 173 -5.90 5.77 4.74
N PRO A 174 -5.64 5.62 6.06
CA PRO A 174 -6.69 5.75 7.07
C PRO A 174 -7.45 7.08 7.00
N TYR A 175 -6.71 8.17 6.76
CA TYR A 175 -7.30 9.51 6.67
C TYR A 175 -8.19 9.64 5.43
N ILE A 176 -7.76 9.10 4.29
CA ILE A 176 -8.56 9.14 3.06
C ILE A 176 -9.86 8.36 3.22
N TYR A 177 -9.83 7.18 3.85
CA TYR A 177 -11.07 6.41 4.11
C TYR A 177 -11.99 7.10 5.10
N ALA A 178 -11.43 7.72 6.14
CA ALA A 178 -12.22 8.47 7.12
C ALA A 178 -12.89 9.70 6.50
N ASP A 179 -12.25 10.33 5.50
CA ASP A 179 -12.76 11.51 4.78
C ASP A 179 -13.81 11.13 3.71
N MET A 180 -13.54 10.07 2.94
CA MET A 180 -14.42 9.61 1.84
C MET A 180 -15.59 8.73 2.31
N GLY A 181 -15.59 8.31 3.57
CA GLY A 181 -16.59 7.45 4.17
C GLY A 181 -16.52 6.00 3.71
N MET A 182 -16.63 5.08 4.67
CA MET A 182 -16.41 3.64 4.44
C MET A 182 -17.70 2.85 4.17
N ARG A 183 -18.86 3.51 4.24
CA ARG A 183 -20.19 2.92 3.99
C ARG A 183 -21.04 3.84 3.13
N THR A 184 -21.94 3.24 2.33
CA THR A 184 -22.97 4.01 1.63
C THR A 184 -24.00 4.58 2.61
N ARG A 185 -24.81 5.53 2.17
CA ARG A 185 -25.94 6.08 2.96
C ARG A 185 -26.91 5.00 3.45
N ARG A 186 -27.06 3.91 2.69
CA ARG A 186 -27.89 2.74 3.04
C ARG A 186 -27.16 1.72 3.92
N GLY A 187 -25.95 2.03 4.36
CA GLY A 187 -25.16 1.19 5.25
C GLY A 187 -24.43 0.05 4.57
N ALA A 188 -24.36 -0.03 3.24
CA ALA A 188 -23.55 -1.05 2.58
C ALA A 188 -22.05 -0.74 2.75
N SER A 189 -21.25 -1.74 3.13
CA SER A 189 -19.80 -1.58 3.30
C SER A 189 -19.10 -1.38 1.96
N ARG A 190 -18.04 -0.56 1.95
CA ARG A 190 -17.12 -0.39 0.83
C ARG A 190 -15.82 -1.21 0.98
N LYS A 191 -15.73 -2.06 2.02
CA LYS A 191 -14.57 -2.92 2.29
C LYS A 191 -14.20 -3.82 1.11
N HIS A 192 -15.20 -4.37 0.42
CA HIS A 192 -14.99 -5.16 -0.80
C HIS A 192 -14.07 -4.45 -1.81
N ASP A 193 -14.29 -3.15 -2.05
CA ASP A 193 -13.50 -2.37 -2.98
C ASP A 193 -12.10 -2.05 -2.43
N HIS A 194 -11.96 -1.88 -1.11
CA HIS A 194 -10.65 -1.78 -0.45
C HIS A 194 -9.82 -3.05 -0.64
N ASP A 195 -10.43 -4.22 -0.43
CA ASP A 195 -9.82 -5.54 -0.57
C ASP A 195 -9.51 -5.86 -2.04
N GLY A 196 -10.35 -5.42 -2.97
CA GLY A 196 -10.14 -5.56 -4.42
C GLY A 196 -8.86 -4.90 -4.96
N VAL A 197 -8.27 -3.95 -4.23
CA VAL A 197 -6.95 -3.39 -4.59
C VAL A 197 -5.82 -4.41 -4.37
N ASN A 198 -5.97 -5.36 -3.44
CA ASN A 198 -4.95 -6.38 -3.18
C ASN A 198 -4.72 -7.26 -4.42
N GLU A 199 -5.79 -7.56 -5.16
CA GLU A 199 -5.74 -8.29 -6.43
C GLU A 199 -4.92 -7.55 -7.51
N VAL A 200 -4.99 -6.23 -7.52
CA VAL A 200 -4.22 -5.39 -8.46
C VAL A 200 -2.77 -5.29 -8.01
N ASN A 201 -2.53 -5.13 -6.71
CA ASN A 201 -1.19 -5.06 -6.14
C ASN A 201 -0.38 -6.32 -6.45
N ASN A 202 -0.93 -7.51 -6.17
CA ASN A 202 -0.23 -8.78 -6.38
C ASN A 202 0.31 -8.91 -7.81
N ARG A 203 -0.55 -8.66 -8.81
CA ARG A 203 -0.17 -8.73 -10.23
C ARG A 203 0.90 -7.72 -10.64
N VAL A 204 0.96 -6.57 -9.97
CA VAL A 204 1.92 -5.51 -10.32
C VAL A 204 3.28 -5.78 -9.69
N PHE A 205 3.32 -6.30 -8.46
CA PHE A 205 4.57 -6.60 -7.77
C PHE A 205 5.37 -7.70 -8.48
N ASP A 206 4.72 -8.75 -9.02
CA ASP A 206 5.37 -9.80 -9.83
C ASP A 206 6.25 -9.25 -10.96
N GLY A 207 5.73 -8.25 -11.69
CA GLY A 207 6.40 -7.70 -12.87
C GLY A 207 7.41 -6.59 -12.59
N LEU A 208 7.57 -6.18 -11.33
CA LEU A 208 8.44 -5.06 -10.95
C LEU A 208 9.81 -5.50 -10.48
N GLU A 209 9.91 -6.64 -9.80
CA GLU A 209 11.17 -7.12 -9.22
C GLU A 209 12.27 -7.27 -10.28
N SER A 210 12.01 -8.05 -11.33
CA SER A 210 12.98 -8.23 -12.42
C SER A 210 13.31 -6.92 -13.14
N TYR A 211 12.35 -6.00 -13.24
CA TYR A 211 12.58 -4.70 -13.84
C TYR A 211 13.52 -3.86 -12.99
N TYR A 212 13.31 -3.83 -11.67
CA TYR A 212 14.19 -3.11 -10.73
C TYR A 212 15.59 -3.70 -10.69
N ALA A 213 15.70 -5.03 -10.66
CA ALA A 213 16.97 -5.75 -10.73
C ALA A 213 17.77 -5.37 -11.99
N ALA A 214 17.09 -5.26 -13.14
CA ALA A 214 17.72 -4.96 -14.41
C ALA A 214 18.13 -3.48 -14.58
N HIS A 215 17.42 -2.53 -13.96
CA HIS A 215 17.55 -1.10 -14.29
C HIS A 215 18.07 -0.22 -13.14
N TYR A 216 17.80 -0.56 -11.88
CA TYR A 216 18.11 0.35 -10.76
C TYR A 216 19.03 -0.24 -9.69
N ASP A 217 18.87 -1.53 -9.38
CA ASP A 217 19.60 -2.16 -8.28
C ASP A 217 19.84 -3.65 -8.59
N GLN A 218 21.07 -4.03 -8.92
CA GLN A 218 21.38 -5.41 -9.34
C GLN A 218 21.06 -6.47 -8.27
N GLN A 219 21.04 -6.08 -6.99
CA GLN A 219 20.72 -6.98 -5.88
C GLN A 219 19.32 -6.70 -5.32
N PHE A 220 18.44 -6.09 -6.11
CA PHE A 220 17.07 -5.81 -5.67
C PHE A 220 16.40 -7.09 -5.17
N THR A 221 15.95 -7.04 -3.92
CA THR A 221 14.99 -7.97 -3.33
C THR A 221 13.98 -7.16 -2.54
N TRP A 222 12.74 -7.62 -2.42
CA TRP A 222 11.72 -6.92 -1.62
C TRP A 222 12.07 -6.92 -0.13
N ILE A 223 12.49 -8.07 0.37
CA ILE A 223 12.94 -8.29 1.75
C ILE A 223 14.27 -9.04 1.66
N HIS A 224 15.18 -8.88 2.64
CA HIS A 224 16.49 -9.55 2.73
C HIS A 224 16.36 -11.07 2.98
N MET A 225 15.65 -11.77 2.12
CA MET A 225 15.46 -13.19 2.14
C MET A 225 15.62 -13.70 0.69
N THR A 226 16.07 -14.94 0.51
CA THR A 226 16.51 -15.48 -0.78
C THR A 226 15.60 -16.59 -1.31
N SER A 227 14.28 -16.51 -1.08
CA SER A 227 13.30 -17.59 -1.31
C SER A 227 12.02 -17.11 -2.04
N PRO A 228 11.40 -17.94 -2.90
CA PRO A 228 10.07 -17.65 -3.49
C PRO A 228 8.95 -17.38 -2.45
N LEU A 229 9.14 -17.83 -1.20
CA LEU A 229 8.24 -17.50 -0.09
C LEU A 229 8.24 -16.00 0.26
N ASP A 230 9.22 -15.23 -0.21
CA ASP A 230 9.43 -13.82 0.14
C ASP A 230 8.49 -12.88 -0.62
N HIS A 231 8.10 -13.25 -1.84
CA HIS A 231 7.11 -12.51 -2.61
C HIS A 231 5.75 -12.57 -1.89
N ILE A 232 5.31 -13.78 -1.53
CA ILE A 232 4.10 -14.02 -0.76
C ILE A 232 4.17 -13.31 0.60
N GLY A 233 5.32 -13.38 1.30
CA GLY A 233 5.52 -12.67 2.55
C GLY A 233 5.40 -11.15 2.42
N THR A 234 5.95 -10.56 1.35
CA THR A 234 5.85 -9.13 1.07
C THR A 234 4.41 -8.72 0.76
N LEU A 235 3.72 -9.50 -0.08
CA LEU A 235 2.33 -9.24 -0.44
C LEU A 235 1.39 -9.35 0.76
N GLU A 236 1.54 -10.39 1.59
CA GLU A 236 0.74 -10.56 2.81
C GLU A 236 1.07 -9.47 3.86
N MET A 237 2.33 -9.03 3.94
CA MET A 237 2.70 -7.89 4.78
C MET A 237 2.01 -6.59 4.32
N VAL A 238 2.07 -6.27 3.03
CA VAL A 238 1.40 -5.08 2.46
C VAL A 238 -0.12 -5.19 2.60
N LYS A 239 -0.70 -6.38 2.44
CA LYS A 239 -2.12 -6.64 2.72
C LYS A 239 -2.46 -6.39 4.18
N GLY A 240 -1.61 -6.83 5.11
CA GLY A 240 -1.73 -6.54 6.53
C GLY A 240 -1.70 -5.04 6.83
N TRP A 241 -0.80 -4.28 6.19
CA TRP A 241 -0.77 -2.83 6.29
C TRP A 241 -2.06 -2.16 5.77
N ARG A 242 -2.61 -2.66 4.66
CA ARG A 242 -3.87 -2.17 4.10
C ARG A 242 -5.06 -2.44 5.02
N GLU A 243 -5.16 -3.66 5.57
CA GLU A 243 -6.18 -3.99 6.56
C GLU A 243 -6.03 -3.12 7.82
N GLY A 244 -4.81 -2.94 8.32
CA GLY A 244 -4.52 -2.02 9.42
C GLY A 244 -4.99 -0.60 9.13
N ALA A 245 -4.79 -0.12 7.90
CA ALA A 245 -5.27 1.18 7.48
C ALA A 245 -6.80 1.29 7.47
N TRP A 246 -7.50 0.24 7.01
CA TRP A 246 -8.95 0.15 7.10
C TRP A 246 -9.42 0.23 8.56
N ARG A 247 -8.82 -0.54 9.47
CA ARG A 247 -9.17 -0.51 10.91
C ARG A 247 -8.90 0.83 11.57
N ASN A 248 -7.80 1.49 11.19
CA ASN A 248 -7.50 2.83 11.68
C ASN A 248 -8.52 3.86 11.19
N ALA A 249 -9.02 3.73 9.96
CA ALA A 249 -10.13 4.56 9.49
C ALA A 249 -11.42 4.31 10.28
N GLU A 250 -11.75 3.04 10.61
CA GLU A 250 -12.89 2.73 11.49
C GLU A 250 -12.75 3.41 12.85
N ARG A 251 -11.54 3.40 13.43
CA ARG A 251 -11.22 4.09 14.69
C ARG A 251 -11.34 5.60 14.58
N LEU A 252 -10.83 6.20 13.49
CA LEU A 252 -10.92 7.65 13.24
C LEU A 252 -12.38 8.11 13.10
N MET A 253 -13.23 7.33 12.42
CA MET A 253 -14.64 7.65 12.22
C MET A 253 -15.50 7.46 13.48
N ASN A 254 -15.07 6.58 14.40
CA ASN A 254 -15.79 6.29 15.64
C ASN A 254 -15.33 7.13 16.84
N ALA A 255 -14.24 7.89 16.70
CA ALA A 255 -13.76 8.78 17.75
C ALA A 255 -14.81 9.83 18.13
N ARG A 256 -15.18 9.88 19.41
CA ARG A 256 -16.26 10.74 19.95
C ARG A 256 -15.78 12.10 20.42
N SER A 257 -14.46 12.28 20.51
CA SER A 257 -13.83 13.52 20.95
C SER A 257 -12.54 13.79 20.20
N ALA A 258 -12.10 15.05 20.21
CA ALA A 258 -10.80 15.43 19.66
C ALA A 258 -9.63 14.70 20.35
N SER A 259 -9.77 14.35 21.64
CA SER A 259 -8.74 13.59 22.36
C SER A 259 -8.66 12.15 21.89
N GLU A 260 -9.80 11.48 21.72
CA GLU A 260 -9.87 10.12 21.21
C GLU A 260 -9.34 10.05 19.78
N ARG A 261 -9.71 11.03 18.94
CA ARG A 261 -9.18 11.14 17.58
C ARG A 261 -7.65 11.26 17.58
N ARG A 262 -7.08 12.14 18.41
CA ARG A 262 -5.62 12.30 18.53
C ARG A 262 -4.92 11.02 18.99
N GLN A 263 -5.53 10.21 19.86
CA GLN A 263 -4.95 8.91 20.26
C GLN A 263 -4.88 7.94 19.08
N VAL A 264 -5.90 7.94 18.21
CA VAL A 264 -5.88 7.13 16.98
C VAL A 264 -4.79 7.63 16.03
N GLU A 265 -4.72 8.94 15.80
CA GLU A 265 -3.69 9.58 14.96
C GLU A 265 -2.27 9.26 15.48
N GLN A 266 -2.01 9.40 16.78
CA GLN A 266 -0.74 9.01 17.39
C GLN A 266 -0.41 7.53 17.19
N SER A 267 -1.40 6.64 17.28
CA SER A 267 -1.17 5.22 17.04
C SER A 267 -0.86 4.89 15.56
N ILE A 268 -1.44 5.65 14.63
CA ILE A 268 -1.13 5.56 13.19
C ILE A 268 0.32 5.98 12.97
N ASP A 269 0.73 7.12 13.53
CA ASP A 269 2.10 7.64 13.44
C ASP A 269 3.11 6.66 14.02
N VAL A 270 2.90 6.20 15.26
CA VAL A 270 3.79 5.25 15.93
C VAL A 270 3.96 3.98 15.11
N THR A 271 2.86 3.41 14.59
CA THR A 271 2.92 2.19 13.80
C THR A 271 3.73 2.39 12.53
N ALA A 272 3.43 3.45 11.76
CA ALA A 272 4.14 3.74 10.53
C ALA A 272 5.64 4.05 10.78
N ASN A 273 5.97 4.71 11.89
CA ASN A 273 7.35 5.03 12.24
C ASN A 273 8.14 3.79 12.66
N VAL A 274 7.56 2.90 13.46
CA VAL A 274 8.21 1.63 13.85
C VAL A 274 8.51 0.77 12.62
N TRP A 275 7.59 0.69 11.67
CA TRP A 275 7.84 0.01 10.41
C TRP A 275 8.93 0.71 9.59
N ALA A 276 8.93 2.04 9.53
CA ALA A 276 9.97 2.78 8.82
C ALA A 276 11.37 2.51 9.41
N ASP A 277 11.49 2.53 10.74
CA ASP A 277 12.73 2.21 11.46
C ASP A 277 13.19 0.77 11.21
N MET A 278 12.26 -0.18 11.22
CA MET A 278 12.56 -1.58 10.91
C MET A 278 13.01 -1.75 9.45
N ILE A 279 12.34 -1.11 8.50
CA ILE A 279 12.68 -1.26 7.07
C ILE A 279 14.03 -0.64 6.76
N ARG A 280 14.34 0.56 7.27
CA ARG A 280 15.66 1.19 7.03
C ARG A 280 16.81 0.50 7.77
N SER A 281 16.51 -0.28 8.80
CA SER A 281 17.52 -1.05 9.51
C SER A 281 18.22 -2.03 8.56
N GLY A 282 19.52 -2.27 8.76
CA GLY A 282 20.29 -3.17 7.90
C GLY A 282 20.75 -2.57 6.57
N ALA A 283 20.56 -1.26 6.34
CA ALA A 283 21.23 -0.55 5.25
C ALA A 283 22.75 -0.81 5.26
N VAL A 284 23.32 -1.04 4.08
CA VAL A 284 24.74 -1.42 3.94
C VAL A 284 25.55 -0.17 3.58
N PRO A 285 26.47 0.30 4.46
CA PRO A 285 27.21 1.53 4.21
C PRO A 285 27.89 1.56 2.84
N GLY A 286 27.69 2.65 2.09
CA GLY A 286 28.22 2.85 0.74
C GLY A 286 27.46 2.14 -0.38
N TYR A 287 26.37 1.43 -0.09
CA TYR A 287 25.58 0.74 -1.12
C TYR A 287 24.91 1.71 -2.09
N ARG A 288 24.54 2.91 -1.63
CA ARG A 288 23.98 3.98 -2.47
C ARG A 288 24.84 4.27 -3.70
N ALA A 289 26.16 4.40 -3.51
CA ALA A 289 27.09 4.71 -4.59
C ALA A 289 27.14 3.62 -5.66
N GLN A 290 26.96 2.35 -5.26
CA GLN A 290 26.93 1.20 -6.17
C GLN A 290 25.64 1.20 -7.01
N ARG A 291 24.47 1.39 -6.37
CA ARG A 291 23.18 1.52 -7.06
C ARG A 291 23.16 2.69 -8.03
N ASP A 292 23.65 3.84 -7.59
CA ASP A 292 23.79 5.06 -8.38
C ASP A 292 24.63 4.81 -9.65
N ALA A 293 25.78 4.13 -9.53
CA ALA A 293 26.63 3.79 -10.67
C ALA A 293 25.97 2.76 -11.60
N TYR A 294 25.34 1.74 -11.02
CA TYR A 294 24.63 0.71 -11.77
C TYR A 294 23.50 1.30 -12.61
N CYS A 295 22.59 2.06 -12.00
CA CYS A 295 21.49 2.72 -12.71
C CYS A 295 22.01 3.59 -13.86
N ARG A 296 23.02 4.43 -13.61
CA ARG A 296 23.62 5.27 -14.67
C ARG A 296 24.20 4.45 -15.82
N SER A 297 24.77 3.27 -15.55
CA SER A 297 25.29 2.38 -16.59
C SER A 297 24.18 1.85 -17.50
N LYS A 298 22.98 1.60 -16.95
CA LYS A 298 21.81 1.12 -17.70
C LYS A 298 21.17 2.20 -18.56
N HIS A 299 21.12 3.44 -18.07
CA HIS A 299 20.59 4.57 -18.86
C HIS A 299 21.52 5.08 -19.97
N ARG A 300 22.81 4.68 -19.98
CA ARG A 300 23.78 5.06 -21.04
C ARG A 300 23.71 4.18 -22.28
N HIS A 301 23.03 3.03 -22.21
CA HIS A 301 22.88 2.08 -23.31
C HIS A 301 21.37 1.84 -23.56
N PRO A 302 20.71 2.71 -24.34
CA PRO A 302 19.32 2.51 -24.75
C PRO A 302 19.15 1.32 -25.71
#